data_AF-A0A2T2UH18-F1
#
_entry.id   AF-A0A2T2UH18-F1
#
_cell.length_a   1.000
_cell.length_b   1.000
_cell.length_c   1.000
_cell.angle_alpha   90.00
_cell.angle_beta   90.00
_cell.angle_gamma   90.00
#
_symmetry.space_group_name_H-M   'P 1'
#
loop_
_entity.id
_entity.type
_entity.pdbx_description
1 polymer ?
#
loop_
_entity_poly.entity_id
_entity_poly.type
_entity_poly.pdbx_seq_one_letter_code
_entity_poly.pdbx_strand_id
1 'polypeptide(L)'
;MIRADPQWAGGDYAPDAGPRDGMLVARKLGMMTYRSAEEWLERFGRDRVERADAGEQPFEMTFQVESYLAANAARFVERFDANCYLYLSQSMDLFEVAEHGGGSAERAMAGVDARRALIAGASTDWLFPLWQQRELAGLLEQAGA
;
A
#
# COMPACT_ATOMS: atom_id res chain seq x y z
N MET A 1 -12.30 -2.90 5.88
CA MET A 1 -11.60 -2.47 7.11
C MET A 1 -12.07 -1.08 7.52
N ILE A 2 -11.66 -0.02 6.81
CA ILE A 2 -12.10 1.37 7.12
C ILE A 2 -13.63 1.51 7.12
N ARG A 3 -14.31 1.12 6.03
CA ARG A 3 -15.77 1.19 5.92
C ARG A 3 -16.55 0.29 6.89
N ALA A 4 -15.87 -0.68 7.50
CA ALA A 4 -16.46 -1.61 8.46
C ALA A 4 -16.30 -1.11 9.91
N ASP A 5 -15.46 -0.10 10.13
CA ASP A 5 -15.32 0.57 11.42
C ASP A 5 -16.60 1.39 11.68
N PRO A 6 -17.30 1.18 12.82
CA PRO A 6 -18.51 1.91 13.15
C PRO A 6 -18.33 3.43 13.17
N GLN A 7 -17.12 3.91 13.48
CA GLN A 7 -16.80 5.34 13.51
C GLN A 7 -16.58 5.95 12.13
N TRP A 8 -16.62 5.16 11.05
CA TRP A 8 -16.61 5.71 9.69
C TRP A 8 -17.87 6.50 9.37
N ALA A 9 -19.01 6.18 10.00
CA ALA A 9 -20.26 6.95 9.85
C ALA A 9 -20.66 7.25 8.39
N GLY A 10 -20.41 6.31 7.47
CA GLY A 10 -20.71 6.52 6.04
C GLY A 10 -19.82 7.53 5.32
N GLY A 11 -18.73 7.96 5.96
CA GLY A 11 -17.85 9.02 5.47
C GLY A 11 -18.08 10.36 6.17
N ASP A 12 -19.19 10.54 6.88
CA ASP A 12 -19.52 11.77 7.64
C ASP A 12 -19.09 11.67 9.11
N TYR A 13 -17.80 11.42 9.35
CA TYR A 13 -17.22 11.48 10.69
C TYR A 13 -16.74 12.90 11.04
N ALA A 14 -16.79 13.26 12.32
CA ALA A 14 -16.28 14.55 12.78
C ALA A 14 -14.74 14.62 12.63
N PRO A 15 -14.14 15.82 12.47
CA PRO A 15 -12.69 15.95 12.24
C PRO A 15 -11.77 15.38 13.34
N ASP A 16 -12.26 15.34 14.58
CA ASP A 16 -11.59 14.79 15.76
C ASP A 16 -12.01 13.35 16.09
N ALA A 17 -12.92 12.80 15.30
CA ALA A 17 -13.38 11.42 15.35
C ALA A 17 -13.07 10.70 14.03
N GLY A 18 -13.40 9.42 13.94
CA GLY A 18 -13.31 8.68 12.68
C GLY A 18 -12.85 7.24 12.85
N PRO A 19 -12.73 6.50 11.74
CA PRO A 19 -12.50 5.06 11.75
C PRO A 19 -11.03 4.71 12.01
N ARG A 20 -10.52 5.10 13.19
CA ARG A 20 -9.11 4.95 13.55
C ARG A 20 -8.68 3.50 13.50
N ASP A 21 -9.47 2.58 14.04
CA ASP A 21 -9.12 1.16 14.09
C ASP A 21 -9.11 0.55 12.69
N GLY A 22 -10.12 0.88 11.88
CA GLY A 22 -10.17 0.50 10.47
C GLY A 22 -8.94 0.98 9.69
N MET A 23 -8.49 2.21 9.95
CA MET A 23 -7.29 2.81 9.34
C MET A 23 -6.00 2.14 9.82
N LEU A 24 -5.89 1.82 11.11
CA LEU A 24 -4.73 1.11 11.66
C LEU A 24 -4.56 -0.25 10.98
N VAL A 25 -5.65 -1.03 10.85
CA VAL A 25 -5.59 -2.35 10.22
C VAL A 25 -5.26 -2.23 8.74
N ALA A 26 -5.90 -1.30 8.00
CA ALA A 26 -5.60 -1.07 6.59
C ALA A 26 -4.12 -0.71 6.38
N ARG A 27 -3.56 0.15 7.23
CA ARG A 27 -2.15 0.55 7.14
C ARG A 27 -1.20 -0.60 7.43
N LYS A 28 -1.48 -1.41 8.46
CA LYS A 28 -0.68 -2.61 8.78
C LYS A 28 -0.65 -3.58 7.59
N LEU A 29 -1.81 -3.84 6.98
CA LEU A 29 -1.90 -4.71 5.81
C LEU A 29 -1.05 -4.16 4.64
N GLY A 30 -1.20 -2.88 4.30
CA GLY A 30 -0.40 -2.27 3.24
C GLY A 30 1.09 -2.39 3.52
N MET A 31 1.53 -2.10 4.75
CA MET A 31 2.93 -2.24 5.13
C MET A 31 3.49 -3.65 4.91
N MET A 32 2.70 -4.69 5.21
CA MET A 32 3.11 -6.08 4.97
C MET A 32 3.35 -6.37 3.48
N THR A 33 2.65 -5.68 2.58
CA THR A 33 2.80 -5.83 1.12
C THR A 33 3.92 -5.00 0.49
N TYR A 34 4.41 -3.96 1.17
CA TYR A 34 5.41 -3.04 0.60
C TYR A 34 6.87 -3.53 0.73
N ARG A 35 7.10 -4.63 1.42
CA ARG A 35 8.42 -5.20 1.70
C ARG A 35 8.39 -6.71 1.48
N SER A 36 9.55 -7.29 1.16
CA SER A 36 9.64 -8.73 0.93
C SER A 36 9.50 -9.50 2.25
N ALA A 37 9.02 -10.75 2.15
CA ALA A 37 8.89 -11.63 3.30
C ALA A 37 10.25 -11.93 3.96
N GLU A 38 11.30 -12.04 3.15
CA GLU A 38 12.67 -12.25 3.60
C GLU A 38 13.16 -11.07 4.45
N GLU A 39 12.87 -9.83 4.03
CA GLU A 39 13.23 -8.64 4.80
C GLU A 39 12.54 -8.61 6.16
N TRP A 40 11.26 -9.02 6.23
CA TRP A 40 10.53 -9.13 7.49
C TRP A 40 11.16 -10.17 8.43
N LEU A 41 11.57 -11.32 7.89
CA LEU A 41 12.22 -12.38 8.65
C LEU A 41 13.59 -11.95 9.17
N GLU A 42 14.40 -11.33 8.32
CA GLU A 42 15.75 -10.86 8.68
C GLU A 42 15.69 -9.79 9.78
N ARG A 43 14.73 -8.86 9.70
CA ARG A 43 14.66 -7.72 10.61
C ARG A 43 14.05 -8.03 11.98
N PHE A 44 13.13 -8.98 12.05
CA PHE A 44 12.34 -9.20 13.27
C PHE A 44 12.33 -10.65 13.76
N GLY A 45 12.57 -11.63 12.87
CA GLY A 45 12.56 -13.04 13.22
C GLY A 45 11.37 -13.44 14.10
N ARG A 46 11.67 -13.92 15.31
CA ARG A 46 10.68 -14.22 16.35
C ARG A 46 10.93 -13.40 17.62
N ASP A 47 11.58 -12.26 17.47
CA ASP A 47 11.98 -11.41 18.58
C ASP A 47 10.76 -10.91 19.33
N ARG A 48 10.81 -11.01 20.67
CA ARG A 48 9.72 -10.61 21.55
C ARG A 48 9.86 -9.15 21.99
N VAL A 49 8.73 -8.53 22.33
CA VAL A 49 8.72 -7.19 22.92
C VAL A 49 9.36 -7.23 24.31
N GLU A 50 10.25 -6.29 24.61
CA GLU A 50 10.88 -6.15 25.94
C GLU A 50 9.90 -5.53 26.95
N ARG A 51 8.95 -6.35 27.42
CA ARG A 51 8.01 -5.99 28.50
C ARG A 51 7.88 -7.18 29.44
N ALA A 52 7.82 -6.91 30.75
CA ALA A 52 7.79 -7.94 31.80
C ALA A 52 6.69 -9.00 31.56
N ASP A 53 5.53 -8.59 31.07
CA ASP A 53 4.34 -9.44 30.92
C ASP A 53 4.02 -9.79 29.44
N ALA A 54 5.00 -9.64 28.52
CA ALA A 54 4.76 -9.78 27.08
C ALA A 54 4.24 -11.17 26.68
N GLY A 55 2.96 -11.24 26.30
CA GLY A 55 2.30 -12.46 25.84
C GLY A 55 1.81 -13.38 26.98
N GLU A 56 1.65 -12.85 28.20
CA GLU A 56 1.05 -13.58 29.31
C GLU A 56 -0.47 -13.73 29.17
N GLN A 57 -1.13 -12.79 28.48
CA GLN A 57 -2.55 -12.85 28.18
C GLN A 57 -2.81 -13.22 26.71
N PRO A 58 -3.87 -14.00 26.41
CA PRO A 58 -4.28 -14.26 25.05
C PRO A 58 -4.53 -12.97 24.27
N PHE A 59 -4.08 -12.92 23.01
CA PHE A 59 -4.30 -11.82 22.06
C PHE A 59 -3.59 -10.50 22.38
N GLU A 60 -2.62 -10.50 23.31
CA GLU A 60 -1.72 -9.37 23.50
C GLU A 60 -0.54 -9.37 22.53
N MET A 61 -0.01 -8.18 22.29
CA MET A 61 1.15 -7.96 21.45
C MET A 61 2.38 -8.67 22.04
N THR A 62 2.96 -9.59 21.28
CA THR A 62 4.02 -10.49 21.76
C THR A 62 5.34 -10.27 21.01
N PHE A 63 5.28 -9.95 19.72
CA PHE A 63 6.43 -9.87 18.83
C PHE A 63 6.81 -8.44 18.44
N GLN A 64 8.12 -8.21 18.21
CA GLN A 64 8.65 -6.92 17.76
C GLN A 64 8.05 -6.45 16.44
N VAL A 65 7.76 -7.38 15.51
CA VAL A 65 7.10 -7.05 14.23
C VAL A 65 5.71 -6.45 14.45
N GLU A 66 4.96 -6.93 15.44
CA GLU A 66 3.63 -6.40 15.77
C GLU A 66 3.73 -4.97 16.33
N SER A 67 4.69 -4.75 17.23
CA SER A 67 5.01 -3.43 17.80
C SER A 67 5.42 -2.44 16.70
N TYR A 68 6.30 -2.86 15.80
CA TYR A 68 6.74 -2.04 14.67
C TYR A 68 5.58 -1.65 13.76
N LEU A 69 4.73 -2.61 13.37
CA LEU A 69 3.55 -2.36 12.55
C LEU A 69 2.56 -1.43 13.26
N ALA A 70 2.33 -1.63 14.56
CA ALA A 70 1.45 -0.78 15.36
C ALA A 70 1.93 0.67 15.46
N ALA A 71 3.21 0.88 15.77
CA ALA A 71 3.79 2.22 15.89
C ALA A 71 3.76 2.98 14.55
N ASN A 72 4.09 2.31 13.44
CA ASN A 72 4.04 2.93 12.11
C ASN A 72 2.61 3.21 11.65
N ALA A 73 1.66 2.31 11.95
CA ALA A 73 0.26 2.53 11.65
C ALA A 73 -0.29 3.74 12.44
N ALA A 74 -0.01 3.84 13.74
CA ALA A 74 -0.45 4.95 14.58
C ALA A 74 0.01 6.31 14.02
N ARG A 75 1.29 6.42 13.66
CA ARG A 75 1.86 7.64 13.04
C ARG A 75 1.22 8.01 11.71
N PHE A 76 0.77 7.03 10.93
CA PHE A 76 0.08 7.27 9.66
C PHE A 76 -1.33 7.83 9.89
N VAL A 77 -2.10 7.22 10.80
CA VAL A 77 -3.50 7.62 11.07
C VAL A 77 -3.60 9.01 11.70
N GLU A 78 -2.56 9.48 12.38
CA GLU A 78 -2.48 10.87 12.86
C GLU A 78 -2.39 11.92 11.75
N ARG A 79 -2.07 11.53 10.51
CA ARG A 79 -1.72 12.45 9.43
C ARG A 79 -2.48 12.21 8.13
N PHE A 80 -3.35 11.20 8.10
CA PHE A 80 -4.02 10.77 6.87
C PHE A 80 -5.51 10.56 7.12
N ASP A 81 -6.31 11.17 6.26
CA ASP A 81 -7.76 11.09 6.32
C ASP A 81 -8.29 9.78 5.71
N ALA A 82 -9.33 9.22 6.32
CA ALA A 82 -9.87 7.92 5.93
C ALA A 82 -10.62 7.96 4.59
N ASN A 83 -11.37 9.02 4.29
CA ASN A 83 -12.03 9.19 3.00
C ASN A 83 -11.01 9.40 1.90
N CYS A 84 -10.01 10.26 2.10
CA CYS A 84 -8.89 10.43 1.17
C CYS A 84 -8.22 9.09 0.85
N TYR A 85 -8.01 8.24 1.86
CA TYR A 85 -7.48 6.89 1.64
C TYR A 85 -8.36 6.05 0.72
N LEU A 86 -9.68 6.05 0.96
CA LEU A 86 -10.63 5.31 0.13
C LEU A 86 -10.64 5.80 -1.32
N TYR A 87 -10.66 7.12 -1.54
CA TYR A 87 -10.66 7.69 -2.89
C TYR A 87 -9.36 7.40 -3.65
N LEU A 88 -8.21 7.53 -2.99
CA LEU A 88 -6.93 7.24 -3.63
C LEU A 88 -6.77 5.74 -3.92
N SER A 89 -7.13 4.87 -2.98
CA SER A 89 -7.12 3.42 -3.18
C SER A 89 -8.01 3.01 -4.34
N GLN A 90 -9.24 3.54 -4.40
CA GLN A 90 -10.15 3.24 -5.51
C GLN A 90 -9.64 3.79 -6.84
N SER A 91 -9.02 4.97 -6.84
CA SER A 91 -8.42 5.55 -8.06
C SER A 91 -7.30 4.65 -8.61
N MET A 92 -6.51 4.04 -7.73
CA MET A 92 -5.47 3.08 -8.15
C MET A 92 -6.08 1.82 -8.78
N ASP A 93 -7.16 1.28 -8.20
CA ASP A 93 -7.83 0.08 -8.71
C ASP A 93 -8.54 0.32 -10.05
N LEU A 94 -9.07 1.52 -10.27
CA LEU A 94 -9.81 1.90 -11.47
C LEU A 94 -8.92 2.31 -12.64
N PHE A 95 -7.62 2.56 -12.41
CA PHE A 95 -6.75 3.06 -13.46
C PHE A 95 -6.49 2.00 -14.52
N GLU A 96 -6.89 2.28 -15.76
CA GLU A 96 -6.60 1.48 -16.94
C GLU A 96 -6.01 2.38 -18.04
N VAL A 97 -4.74 2.15 -18.36
CA VAL A 97 -4.01 2.98 -19.33
C VAL A 97 -4.60 2.87 -20.74
N ALA A 98 -5.15 1.72 -21.09
CA ALA A 98 -5.71 1.45 -22.41
C ALA A 98 -6.93 2.36 -22.72
N GLU A 99 -7.65 2.85 -21.72
CA GLU A 99 -8.77 3.78 -21.90
C GLU A 99 -8.33 5.08 -22.62
N HIS A 100 -7.09 5.51 -22.40
CA HIS A 100 -6.50 6.68 -23.05
C HIS A 100 -6.05 6.44 -24.50
N GLY A 101 -6.04 5.18 -24.95
CA GLY A 101 -5.73 4.78 -26.32
C GLY A 101 -6.92 4.18 -27.07
N GLY A 102 -8.15 4.40 -26.59
CA GLY A 102 -9.35 3.78 -27.16
C GLY A 102 -9.33 2.26 -27.03
N GLY A 103 -8.92 1.73 -25.87
CA GLY A 103 -8.81 0.31 -25.57
C GLY A 103 -7.50 -0.36 -25.98
N SER A 104 -6.43 0.41 -26.25
CA SER A 104 -5.09 -0.12 -26.55
C SER A 104 -4.03 0.63 -25.77
N ALA A 105 -3.26 -0.09 -24.96
CA ALA A 105 -2.16 0.47 -24.20
C ALA A 105 -1.03 0.97 -25.12
N GLU A 106 -0.80 0.31 -26.25
CA GLU A 106 0.17 0.71 -27.27
C GLU A 106 -0.18 2.09 -27.85
N ARG A 107 -1.45 2.29 -28.21
CA ARG A 107 -1.91 3.60 -28.70
C ARG A 107 -1.84 4.67 -27.62
N ALA A 108 -2.12 4.32 -26.37
CA ALA A 108 -1.97 5.24 -25.25
C ALA A 108 -0.50 5.66 -25.08
N MET A 109 0.44 4.71 -25.15
CA MET A 109 1.88 4.98 -25.04
C MET A 109 2.44 5.76 -26.23
N ALA A 110 1.90 5.58 -27.44
CA ALA A 110 2.26 6.39 -28.60
C ALA A 110 1.96 7.89 -28.43
N GLY A 111 1.09 8.26 -27.49
CA GLY A 111 0.81 9.66 -27.13
C GLY A 111 1.80 10.28 -26.14
N VAL A 112 2.76 9.50 -25.61
CA VAL A 112 3.72 9.98 -24.62
C VAL A 112 4.85 10.76 -25.31
N ASP A 113 4.88 12.08 -25.10
CA ASP A 113 5.91 12.99 -25.65
C ASP A 113 7.16 13.08 -24.75
N ALA A 114 7.71 11.92 -24.39
CA ALA A 114 8.96 11.84 -23.63
C ALA A 114 10.12 11.49 -24.56
N ARG A 115 11.19 12.32 -24.55
CA ARG A 115 12.39 12.05 -25.36
C ARG A 115 13.15 10.79 -24.92
N ARG A 116 13.10 10.48 -23.64
CA ARG A 116 13.70 9.30 -23.00
C ARG A 116 12.89 8.95 -21.76
N ALA A 117 12.73 7.66 -21.49
CA ALA A 117 12.19 7.16 -20.23
C ALA A 117 13.20 6.24 -19.53
N LEU A 118 13.21 6.26 -18.19
CA LEU A 118 13.88 5.26 -17.37
C LEU A 118 12.80 4.49 -16.62
N ILE A 119 12.74 3.18 -16.86
CA ILE A 119 11.83 2.29 -16.15
C ILE A 119 12.63 1.46 -15.15
N ALA A 120 12.20 1.47 -13.89
CA ALA A 120 12.82 0.74 -12.80
C ALA A 120 11.76 -0.05 -12.02
N GLY A 121 12.13 -1.21 -11.52
CA GLY A 121 11.30 -2.06 -10.66
C GLY A 121 12.17 -2.84 -9.68
N ALA A 122 11.61 -3.20 -8.53
CA ALA A 122 12.28 -4.08 -7.57
C ALA A 122 11.93 -5.54 -7.90
N SER A 123 12.93 -6.43 -7.89
CA SER A 123 12.71 -7.86 -8.17
C SER A 123 11.88 -8.57 -7.10
N THR A 124 11.76 -7.96 -5.92
CA THR A 124 11.00 -8.45 -4.77
C THR A 124 9.67 -7.72 -4.58
N ASP A 125 9.28 -6.84 -5.51
CA ASP A 125 7.99 -6.15 -5.45
C ASP A 125 6.85 -7.14 -5.65
N TRP A 126 5.96 -7.21 -4.67
CA TRP A 126 4.78 -8.05 -4.70
C TRP A 126 3.54 -7.31 -5.25
N LEU A 127 3.48 -6.00 -5.08
CA LEU A 127 2.30 -5.20 -5.43
C LEU A 127 2.30 -4.77 -6.90
N PHE A 128 3.46 -4.34 -7.39
CA PHE A 128 3.69 -3.98 -8.79
C PHE A 128 4.85 -4.82 -9.35
N PRO A 129 4.61 -6.11 -9.63
CA PRO A 129 5.65 -7.07 -9.95
C PRO A 129 6.45 -6.71 -11.20
N LEU A 130 7.73 -7.09 -11.23
CA LEU A 130 8.71 -6.71 -12.26
C LEU A 130 8.25 -6.88 -13.72
N TRP A 131 7.36 -7.82 -13.99
CA TRP A 131 6.82 -8.02 -15.35
C TRP A 131 5.98 -6.84 -15.83
N GLN A 132 5.29 -6.12 -14.94
CA GLN A 132 4.54 -4.90 -15.30
C GLN A 132 5.48 -3.77 -15.73
N GLN A 133 6.64 -3.63 -15.08
CA GLN A 133 7.63 -2.64 -15.50
C GLN A 133 8.28 -3.03 -16.84
N ARG A 134 8.49 -4.33 -17.09
CA ARG A 134 8.97 -4.81 -18.40
C ARG A 134 7.95 -4.58 -19.51
N GLU A 135 6.67 -4.79 -19.22
CA GLU A 135 5.56 -4.50 -20.13
C GLU A 135 5.53 -3.01 -20.48
N LEU A 136 5.56 -2.13 -19.48
CA LEU A 136 5.61 -0.68 -19.69
C LEU A 136 6.82 -0.24 -20.53
N ALA A 137 8.01 -0.79 -20.24
CA ALA A 137 9.20 -0.52 -21.03
C ALA A 137 9.03 -0.95 -22.50
N GLY A 138 8.49 -2.15 -22.74
CA GLY A 138 8.24 -2.64 -24.10
C GLY A 138 7.22 -1.81 -24.85
N LEU A 139 6.17 -1.32 -24.19
CA LEU A 139 5.17 -0.44 -24.82
C LEU A 139 5.79 0.92 -25.22
N LEU A 140 6.64 1.51 -24.37
CA LEU A 140 7.32 2.77 -24.67
C LEU A 140 8.36 2.61 -25.79
N GLU A 141 9.12 1.51 -25.81
CA GLU A 141 10.07 1.20 -26.90
C GLU A 141 9.35 1.05 -28.25
N GLN A 142 8.19 0.36 -28.27
CA GLN A 142 7.36 0.21 -29.47
C GLN A 142 6.76 1.54 -29.95
N ALA A 143 6.47 2.45 -29.02
CA ALA A 143 6.01 3.81 -29.30
C ALA A 143 7.12 4.74 -29.81
N GLY A 144 8.40 4.32 -29.76
CA GLY A 144 9.55 5.08 -30.26
C GLY A 144 10.18 6.04 -29.23
N ALA A 145 9.89 5.85 -27.94
CA ALA A 145 10.48 6.61 -26.82
C ALA A 145 11.81 6.04 -26.31
#